data_AF-A0A3B9QWJ5-F1
#
_entry.id   AF-A0A3B9QWJ5-F1
#
_cell.length_a   1.000
_cell.length_b   1.000
_cell.length_c   1.000
_cell.angle_alpha   90.00
_cell.angle_beta   90.00
_cell.angle_gamma   90.00
#
_symmetry.space_group_name_H-M   'P 1'
#
loop_
_entity.id
_entity.type
_entity.pdbx_description
1 polymer ?
#
loop_
_entity_poly.entity_id
_entity_poly.type
_entity_poly.pdbx_seq_one_letter_code
_entity_poly.pdbx_strand_id
1 'polypeptide(L)'
;MTDEERRAEELEPKIKALGGFLTAASLPNGTTARMDPGVAGMLAEAIVRWQDGDVWEAGRWVPRGEVMPTPEAGDVLVESLAEGSVVKMTHRPTGLVALGEDVQETWNDLRRKVKDHGDDAHGA
;
A
#
# COMPACT_ATOMS: atom_id res chain seq x y z
N MET A 1 -14.75 2.12 16.44
CA MET A 1 -13.73 1.54 15.56
C MET A 1 -12.95 2.70 14.96
N THR A 2 -11.66 2.78 15.24
CA THR A 2 -10.75 3.77 14.63
C THR A 2 -10.46 3.36 13.18
N ASP A 3 -9.99 4.30 12.35
CA ASP A 3 -9.55 3.98 10.98
C ASP A 3 -8.39 2.98 10.97
N GLU A 4 -7.57 2.99 12.01
CA GLU A 4 -6.49 2.02 12.20
C GLU A 4 -7.02 0.61 12.46
N GLU A 5 -8.03 0.46 13.33
CA GLU A 5 -8.67 -0.82 13.63
C GLU A 5 -9.36 -1.41 12.39
N ARG A 6 -10.10 -0.59 11.64
CA ARG A 6 -10.74 -1.02 10.40
C ARG A 6 -9.72 -1.50 9.37
N ARG A 7 -8.64 -0.74 9.20
CA ARG A 7 -7.56 -1.07 8.26
C ARG A 7 -6.84 -2.35 8.68
N ALA A 8 -6.60 -2.56 9.96
CA ALA A 8 -6.02 -3.80 10.46
C ALA A 8 -6.91 -5.01 10.11
N GLU A 9 -8.22 -4.90 10.28
CA GLU A 9 -9.18 -5.95 9.92
C GLU A 9 -9.20 -6.24 8.41
N GLU A 10 -9.12 -5.21 7.57
CA GLU A 10 -9.05 -5.35 6.11
C GLU A 10 -7.77 -6.06 5.63
N LEU A 11 -6.64 -5.89 6.33
CA LEU A 11 -5.35 -6.48 5.97
C LEU A 11 -5.17 -7.91 6.50
N GLU A 12 -5.85 -8.26 7.60
CA GLU A 12 -5.71 -9.54 8.30
C GLU A 12 -5.80 -10.78 7.38
N PRO A 13 -6.75 -10.88 6.43
CA PRO A 13 -6.80 -12.03 5.52
C PRO A 13 -5.56 -12.14 4.62
N LYS A 14 -5.01 -11.01 4.16
CA LYS A 14 -3.80 -10.97 3.32
C LYS A 14 -2.56 -11.38 4.12
N ILE A 15 -2.46 -10.92 5.37
CA ILE A 15 -1.37 -11.27 6.29
C ILE A 15 -1.37 -12.79 6.54
N LYS A 16 -2.52 -13.37 6.85
CA LYS A 16 -2.65 -14.82 7.06
C LYS A 16 -2.27 -15.64 5.82
N ALA A 17 -2.75 -15.23 4.64
CA ALA A 17 -2.44 -15.93 3.39
C ALA A 17 -0.94 -15.89 3.07
N LEU A 18 -0.31 -14.71 3.18
CA LEU A 18 1.13 -14.57 2.94
C LEU A 18 1.97 -15.28 4.00
N GLY A 19 1.57 -15.21 5.28
CA GLY A 19 2.25 -15.92 6.37
C GLY A 19 2.25 -17.43 6.14
N GLY A 20 1.10 -18.00 5.76
CA GLY A 20 0.98 -19.41 5.38
C GLY A 20 1.90 -19.78 4.21
N PHE A 21 1.91 -18.96 3.15
CA PHE A 21 2.82 -19.16 2.02
C PHE A 21 4.30 -19.16 2.46
N LEU A 22 4.71 -18.22 3.30
CA LEU A 22 6.11 -18.08 3.75
C LEU A 22 6.61 -19.25 4.60
N THR A 23 5.73 -19.98 5.28
CA THR A 23 6.14 -21.19 6.04
C THR A 23 6.67 -22.32 5.15
N ALA A 24 6.22 -22.38 3.89
CA ALA A 24 6.53 -23.45 2.95
C ALA A 24 6.58 -22.96 1.48
N ALA A 25 7.21 -21.80 1.24
CA ALA A 25 7.23 -21.20 -0.08
C ALA A 25 8.11 -22.02 -1.04
N SER A 26 7.58 -22.42 -2.19
CA SER A 26 8.36 -23.09 -3.23
C SER A 26 9.31 -22.10 -3.89
N LEU A 27 10.58 -22.49 -4.07
CA LEU A 27 11.65 -21.65 -4.61
C LEU A 27 12.02 -22.08 -6.04
N PRO A 28 12.54 -21.16 -6.89
CA PRO A 28 12.87 -21.47 -8.29
C PRO A 28 13.95 -22.55 -8.48
N ASN A 29 14.75 -22.82 -7.45
CA ASN A 29 15.74 -23.89 -7.44
C ASN A 29 15.13 -25.27 -7.08
N GLY A 30 13.81 -25.39 -7.03
CA GLY A 30 13.09 -26.63 -6.75
C GLY A 30 13.05 -27.02 -5.27
N THR A 31 13.52 -26.16 -4.37
CA THR A 31 13.43 -26.39 -2.93
C THR A 31 12.26 -25.62 -2.32
N THR A 32 12.09 -25.74 -1.00
CA THR A 32 11.05 -25.04 -0.24
C THR A 32 11.71 -24.23 0.86
N ALA A 33 11.38 -22.94 0.95
CA ALA A 33 11.72 -22.12 2.10
C ALA A 33 10.97 -22.68 3.33
N ARG A 34 11.67 -22.79 4.45
CA ARG A 34 11.06 -23.17 5.73
C ARG A 34 11.31 -22.06 6.74
N MET A 35 10.27 -21.26 6.97
CA MET A 35 10.29 -20.20 7.97
C MET A 35 9.50 -20.65 9.19
N ASP A 36 9.97 -20.29 10.38
CA ASP A 36 9.20 -20.45 11.62
C ASP A 36 7.83 -19.74 11.48
N PRO A 37 6.71 -20.35 11.87
CA PRO A 37 5.38 -19.75 11.71
C PRO A 37 5.23 -18.38 12.37
N GLY A 38 5.86 -18.15 13.52
CA GLY A 38 5.84 -16.86 14.19
C GLY A 38 6.59 -15.80 13.39
N VAL A 39 7.78 -16.14 12.90
CA VAL A 39 8.56 -15.25 12.02
C VAL A 39 7.85 -14.99 10.70
N ALA A 40 7.23 -16.02 10.10
CA ALA A 40 6.47 -15.91 8.86
C ALA A 40 5.27 -14.96 9.01
N GLY A 41 4.55 -15.02 10.13
CA GLY A 41 3.47 -14.09 10.44
C GLY A 41 3.95 -12.64 10.56
N MET A 42 5.01 -12.39 11.33
CA MET A 42 5.58 -11.05 11.48
C MET A 42 6.09 -10.48 10.16
N LEU A 43 6.76 -11.30 9.35
CA LEU A 43 7.27 -10.87 8.04
C LEU A 43 6.12 -10.61 7.05
N ALA A 44 5.08 -11.44 7.08
CA ALA A 44 3.89 -11.23 6.26
C ALA A 44 3.18 -9.90 6.62
N GLU A 45 3.04 -9.61 7.92
CA GLU A 45 2.47 -8.32 8.36
C GLU A 45 3.31 -7.15 7.85
N ALA A 46 4.63 -7.20 8.01
CA ALA A 46 5.53 -6.15 7.53
C ALA A 46 5.44 -5.94 6.01
N ILE A 47 5.42 -7.01 5.23
CA ILE A 47 5.32 -6.93 3.75
C ILE A 47 3.98 -6.35 3.32
N VAL A 48 2.88 -6.83 3.91
CA VAL A 48 1.53 -6.36 3.56
C VAL A 48 1.36 -4.89 3.96
N ARG A 49 1.80 -4.51 5.15
CA ARG A 49 1.78 -3.11 5.61
C ARG A 49 2.62 -2.20 4.73
N TRP A 50 3.81 -2.64 4.34
CA TRP A 50 4.65 -1.90 3.40
C TRP A 50 3.97 -1.67 2.05
N GLN A 51 3.32 -2.71 1.50
CA GLN A 51 2.56 -2.60 0.26
C GLN A 51 1.37 -1.65 0.38
N ASP A 52 0.77 -1.61 1.57
CA ASP A 52 -0.33 -0.71 1.91
C ASP A 52 0.15 0.71 2.30
N GLY A 53 1.46 0.96 2.30
CA GLY A 53 2.04 2.27 2.55
C GLY A 53 2.23 2.61 4.03
N ASP A 54 2.37 1.60 4.90
CA ASP A 54 2.71 1.76 6.32
C ASP A 54 4.12 1.24 6.62
N VAL A 55 4.77 1.81 7.64
CA VAL A 55 6.05 1.39 8.21
C VAL A 55 5.94 1.28 9.74
N TRP A 56 6.76 0.42 10.34
CA TRP A 56 6.78 0.26 11.80
C TRP A 56 7.77 1.23 12.42
N GLU A 57 7.28 2.21 13.18
CA GLU A 57 8.09 3.22 13.85
C GLU A 57 7.60 3.43 15.29
N ALA A 58 8.54 3.53 16.23
CA ALA A 58 8.26 3.81 17.65
C ALA A 58 7.16 2.91 18.27
N GLY A 59 7.06 1.65 17.83
CA GLY A 59 6.11 0.68 18.37
C GLY A 59 4.69 0.75 17.79
N ARG A 60 4.51 1.43 16.65
CA ARG A 60 3.22 1.46 15.93
C ARG A 60 3.42 1.50 14.42
N TRP A 61 2.38 1.12 13.68
CA TRP A 61 2.32 1.32 12.23
C TRP A 61 2.00 2.80 11.94
N VAL A 62 2.82 3.44 11.11
CA VAL A 62 2.60 4.82 10.65
C VAL A 62 2.64 4.87 9.12
N PRO A 63 1.91 5.79 8.46
CA PRO A 63 2.04 5.98 7.03
C PRO A 63 3.48 6.27 6.64
N ARG A 64 3.97 5.59 5.59
CA ARG A 64 5.31 5.78 5.01
C ARG A 64 5.46 7.12 4.30
N GLY A 65 4.35 7.78 4.00
CA GLY A 65 4.28 9.05 3.30
C GLY A 65 3.33 10.03 3.98
N GLU A 66 3.32 11.26 3.48
CA GLU A 66 2.39 12.28 3.94
C GLU A 66 1.01 12.03 3.33
N VAL A 67 -0.03 12.01 4.16
CA VAL A 67 -1.41 11.94 3.67
C VAL A 67 -1.92 13.36 3.46
N MET A 68 -2.16 13.73 2.20
CA MET A 68 -2.73 15.01 1.82
C MET A 68 -4.22 14.85 1.53
N PRO A 69 -5.11 15.45 2.32
CA PRO A 69 -6.54 15.49 2.00
C PRO A 69 -6.77 16.50 0.88
N THR A 70 -7.46 16.09 -0.18
CA THR A 70 -7.84 16.99 -1.28
C THR A 70 -9.34 16.96 -1.56
N PRO A 71 -9.98 18.12 -1.83
CA PRO A 71 -11.42 18.17 -2.15
C PRO A 71 -11.79 17.42 -3.43
N GLU A 72 -10.85 17.29 -4.38
CA GLU A 72 -11.10 16.80 -5.74
C GLU A 72 -10.78 15.31 -5.91
N ALA A 73 -9.86 14.79 -5.10
CA ALA A 73 -9.32 13.44 -5.24
C ALA A 73 -9.20 12.72 -3.88
N GLY A 74 -9.95 13.12 -2.85
CA GLY A 74 -9.93 12.45 -1.55
C GLY A 74 -8.56 12.41 -0.86
N ASP A 75 -8.37 11.42 0.01
CA ASP A 75 -7.12 11.18 0.72
C ASP A 75 -6.06 10.60 -0.22
N VAL A 76 -4.94 11.31 -0.38
CA VAL A 76 -3.81 10.89 -1.21
C VAL A 76 -2.58 10.68 -0.34
N LEU A 77 -2.00 9.48 -0.42
CA LEU A 77 -0.71 9.17 0.18
C LEU A 77 0.41 9.61 -0.78
N VAL A 78 1.25 10.54 -0.35
CA VAL A 78 2.40 11.06 -1.08
C VAL A 78 3.68 10.47 -0.49
N GLU A 79 4.39 9.70 -1.30
CA GLU A 79 5.62 9.00 -0.91
C GLU A 79 6.76 9.50 -1.79
N SER A 80 7.86 9.91 -1.17
CA SER A 80 9.09 10.19 -1.91
C SER A 80 9.88 8.90 -2.08
N LEU A 81 10.15 8.54 -3.34
CA LEU A 81 10.93 7.38 -3.74
C LEU A 81 12.32 7.86 -4.21
N ALA A 82 13.33 7.00 -4.04
CA ALA A 82 14.70 7.23 -4.53
C ALA A 82 15.30 8.60 -4.14
N GLU A 83 15.54 8.82 -2.84
CA GLU A 83 16.20 10.02 -2.30
C GLU A 83 15.61 11.37 -2.78
N GLY A 84 14.31 11.43 -3.07
CA GLY A 84 13.65 12.69 -3.49
C GLY A 84 13.40 12.82 -4.99
N SER A 85 13.93 11.92 -5.81
CA SER A 85 13.87 12.05 -7.27
C SER A 85 12.55 11.62 -7.90
N VAL A 86 11.76 10.78 -7.21
CA VAL A 86 10.47 10.30 -7.72
C VAL A 86 9.41 10.47 -6.64
N VAL A 87 8.24 10.91 -7.02
CA VAL A 87 7.08 11.04 -6.15
C VAL A 87 6.04 10.01 -6.57
N LYS A 88 5.58 9.21 -5.60
CA LYS A 88 4.46 8.29 -5.75
C LYS A 88 3.26 8.88 -5.03
N MET A 89 2.16 9.02 -5.75
CA MET A 89 0.88 9.45 -5.17
C MET A 89 -0.13 8.33 -5.31
N THR A 90 -0.75 7.94 -4.19
CA THR A 90 -1.75 6.87 -4.15
C THR A 90 -3.07 7.41 -3.62
N HIS A 91 -4.12 7.36 -4.44
CA HIS A 91 -5.48 7.72 -4.02
C HIS A 91 -6.05 6.60 -3.15
N ARG A 92 -6.07 6.79 -1.82
CA ARG A 92 -6.39 5.73 -0.85
C ARG A 92 -7.76 5.09 -1.05
N PRO A 93 -8.85 5.84 -1.32
CA PRO A 93 -10.17 5.26 -1.58
C PRO A 93 -10.23 4.25 -2.73
N THR A 94 -9.44 4.42 -3.78
CA THR A 94 -9.51 3.57 -5.01
C THR A 94 -8.29 2.69 -5.23
N GLY A 95 -7.17 2.97 -4.55
CA GLY A 95 -5.88 2.33 -4.80
C GLY A 95 -5.18 2.77 -6.08
N LEU A 96 -5.70 3.77 -6.81
CA LEU A 96 -5.04 4.31 -8.01
C LEU A 96 -3.70 4.96 -7.67
N VAL A 97 -2.69 4.72 -8.51
CA VAL A 97 -1.32 5.20 -8.31
C VAL A 97 -0.87 6.07 -9.49
N ALA A 98 -0.22 7.19 -9.18
CA ALA A 98 0.57 8.00 -10.10
C ALA A 98 2.03 8.06 -9.64
N LEU A 99 2.94 8.12 -10.60
CA LEU A 99 4.39 8.19 -10.40
C LEU A 99 4.95 9.27 -11.31
N GLY A 100 5.83 10.13 -10.80
CA GLY A 100 6.51 11.12 -11.61
C GLY A 100 7.67 11.76 -10.87
N GLU A 101 8.52 12.48 -11.61
CA GLU A 101 9.67 13.21 -11.05
C GLU A 101 9.26 14.60 -10.54
N ASP A 102 8.15 15.14 -11.06
CA ASP A 102 7.56 16.40 -10.64
C ASP A 102 6.25 16.18 -9.86
N VAL A 103 6.12 16.84 -8.72
CA VAL A 103 4.95 16.75 -7.83
C VAL A 103 3.68 17.18 -8.55
N GLN A 104 3.74 18.27 -9.32
CA GLN A 104 2.55 18.86 -9.93
C GLN A 104 2.07 18.07 -11.14
N GLU A 105 2.99 17.54 -11.95
CA GLU A 105 2.67 16.61 -13.03
C GLU A 105 2.06 15.32 -12.49
N THR A 106 2.64 14.75 -11.42
CA THR A 106 2.14 13.53 -10.78
C THR A 106 0.71 13.73 -10.24
N TRP A 107 0.44 14.89 -9.66
CA TRP A 107 -0.91 15.27 -9.21
C TRP A 107 -1.92 15.34 -10.36
N ASN A 108 -1.54 15.96 -11.48
CA ASN A 108 -2.41 16.06 -12.65
C ASN A 108 -2.72 14.67 -13.24
N ASP A 109 -1.72 13.78 -13.28
CA ASP A 109 -1.91 12.40 -13.71
C ASP A 109 -2.85 11.62 -12.77
N LEU A 110 -2.66 11.75 -11.45
CA LEU A 110 -3.55 11.09 -10.48
C LEU A 110 -4.99 11.57 -10.60
N ARG A 111 -5.21 12.88 -10.69
CA ARG A 111 -6.55 13.47 -10.84
C ARG A 111 -7.25 12.97 -12.10
N ARG A 112 -6.53 12.89 -13.22
CA ARG A 112 -7.05 12.32 -14.46
C ARG A 112 -7.49 10.87 -14.26
N LYS A 113 -6.63 10.03 -13.68
CA LYS A 113 -6.95 8.62 -13.38
C LYS A 113 -8.18 8.46 -12.47
N VAL A 114 -8.28 9.29 -11.43
CA VAL A 114 -9.43 9.26 -10.50
C VAL A 114 -10.71 9.67 -11.20
N LYS A 115 -10.66 10.72 -12.04
CA LYS A 115 -11.82 11.17 -12.83
C LYS A 115 -12.28 10.09 -13.81
N ASP A 116 -11.35 9.52 -14.59
CA ASP A 116 -11.66 8.49 -15.58
C ASP A 116 -12.30 7.26 -14.89
N HIS A 117 -11.79 6.86 -13.72
CA HIS A 117 -12.38 5.77 -12.93
C HIS A 117 -13.79 6.11 -12.42
N GLY A 118 -14.06 7.36 -12.04
CA GLY A 118 -15.39 7.80 -11.58
C GLY A 118 -16.44 7.77 -12.69
N ASP A 119 -16.05 8.15 -13.92
CA ASP A 119 -16.90 8.14 -15.11
C ASP A 119 -17.23 6.70 -15.56
N ASP A 120 -16.25 5.79 -15.51
CA ASP A 120 -16.45 4.37 -15.84
C ASP A 120 -17.41 3.66 -14.86
N ALA A 121 -17.42 4.06 -13.58
CA ALA A 121 -18.29 3.48 -12.56
C ALA A 121 -19.76 3.92 -12.66
N HIS A 122 -20.05 5.03 -13.35
CA HIS A 122 -21.41 5.54 -13.57
C HIS A 122 -21.96 5.22 -14.98
N GLY A 123 -21.15 4.60 -15.84
CA GLY A 123 -21.51 4.18 -17.19
C GLY A 123 -21.93 2.71 -17.34
N ALA A 124 -21.99 1.94 -16.24
CA ALA A 124 -22.31 0.51 -16.21
C ALA A 124 -23.62 0.20 -15.48
#